data_AF-A0A3R7DVU5-F1
#
_entry.id   AF-A0A3R7DVU5-F1
#
_cell.length_a   1.000
_cell.length_b   1.000
_cell.length_c   1.000
_cell.angle_alpha   90.00
_cell.angle_beta   90.00
_cell.angle_gamma   90.00
#
_symmetry.space_group_name_H-M   'P 1'
#
loop_
_entity.id
_entity.type
_entity.pdbx_description
1 polymer ?
#
loop_
_entity_poly.entity_id
_entity_poly.type
_entity_poly.pdbx_seq_one_letter_code
_entity_poly.pdbx_strand_id
1 'polypeptide(L)'
;MLLRCRHQVLSVRGFASAAKTTPPSHQQRIYKSAYPPIPATPVTTWQLVQQAAKIFADAPALICGISHKHVTYCEFEDTVLQVATSLSERGVAKGDASLYLAKFVVTHDSVENAATDAAKSESIPTDRIFSVGSSPSGIQ
;
A
#
# COMPACT_ATOMS: atom_id res chain seq x y z
N MET A 1 22.26 -73.12 21.90
CA MET A 1 21.67 -73.67 23.14
C MET A 1 20.53 -72.74 23.54
N LEU A 2 19.33 -73.32 23.74
CA LEU A 2 18.00 -72.82 24.18
C LEU A 2 17.96 -71.40 24.83
N LEU A 3 16.91 -70.57 24.71
CA LEU A 3 15.50 -70.85 24.93
C LEU A 3 14.60 -69.82 24.20
N ARG A 4 13.49 -70.31 23.62
CA ARG A 4 12.26 -69.54 23.37
C ARG A 4 11.44 -69.51 24.66
N CYS A 5 10.84 -68.37 25.01
CA CYS A 5 9.72 -68.33 25.92
C CYS A 5 8.63 -67.39 25.37
N ARG A 6 7.47 -67.98 25.04
CA ARG A 6 6.21 -67.29 24.78
C ARG A 6 5.63 -66.86 26.12
N HIS A 7 5.02 -65.67 26.20
CA HIS A 7 3.80 -65.48 26.99
C HIS A 7 2.94 -64.39 26.34
N GLN A 8 1.66 -64.72 26.21
CA GLN A 8 0.59 -63.99 25.55
C GLN A 8 -0.30 -63.45 26.65
N VAL A 9 -0.56 -62.14 26.75
CA VAL A 9 -1.65 -61.63 27.60
C VAL A 9 -2.35 -60.43 26.95
N LEU A 10 -3.58 -60.74 26.54
CA LEU A 10 -4.83 -59.98 26.47
C LEU A 10 -4.87 -58.45 26.30
N SER A 11 -5.57 -58.10 25.22
CA SER A 11 -6.34 -56.89 24.94
C SER A 11 -7.09 -56.31 26.15
N VAL A 12 -6.91 -55.01 26.39
CA VAL A 12 -7.87 -54.16 27.11
C VAL A 12 -8.21 -52.97 26.24
N ARG A 13 -9.47 -52.90 25.82
CA ARG A 13 -10.09 -51.78 25.10
C ARG A 13 -10.07 -50.54 25.99
N GLY A 14 -9.22 -49.57 25.66
CA GLY A 14 -9.34 -48.20 26.16
C GLY A 14 -10.42 -47.47 25.36
N PHE A 15 -11.50 -47.06 26.03
CA PHE A 15 -12.56 -46.25 25.44
C PHE A 15 -12.00 -44.89 25.00
N ALA A 16 -11.97 -44.65 23.69
CA ALA A 16 -11.75 -43.32 23.15
C ALA A 16 -12.96 -42.45 23.51
N SER A 17 -12.77 -41.55 24.48
CA SER A 17 -13.69 -40.45 24.70
C SER A 17 -13.63 -39.56 23.45
N ALA A 18 -14.66 -39.67 22.60
CA ALA A 18 -14.84 -38.77 21.48
C ALA A 18 -15.14 -37.38 22.03
N ALA A 19 -14.08 -36.59 22.24
CA ALA A 19 -14.22 -35.16 22.44
C ALA A 19 -14.97 -34.63 21.21
N LYS A 20 -16.23 -34.21 21.43
CA LYS A 20 -17.03 -33.44 20.47
C LYS A 20 -16.17 -32.26 20.02
N THR A 21 -15.53 -32.41 18.87
CA THR A 21 -14.88 -31.29 18.20
C THR A 21 -16.02 -30.49 17.58
N THR A 22 -16.52 -29.51 18.32
CA THR A 22 -17.39 -28.49 17.74
C THR A 22 -16.63 -27.88 16.56
N PRO A 23 -17.17 -27.90 15.33
CA PRO A 23 -16.50 -27.26 14.21
C PRO A 23 -16.25 -25.79 14.56
N PRO A 24 -15.07 -25.22 14.28
CA PRO A 24 -14.81 -23.82 14.54
C PRO A 24 -15.89 -22.98 13.86
N SER A 25 -16.51 -22.10 14.65
CA SER A 25 -17.46 -21.09 14.18
C SER A 25 -16.93 -20.42 12.92
N HIS A 26 -17.78 -20.29 11.90
CA HIS A 26 -17.47 -19.72 10.58
C HIS A 26 -16.63 -18.44 10.69
N GLN A 27 -15.29 -18.57 10.66
CA GLN A 27 -14.37 -17.44 10.57
C GLN A 27 -14.52 -16.88 9.17
N GLN A 28 -15.22 -15.75 9.06
CA GLN A 28 -15.44 -15.09 7.79
C GLN A 28 -14.08 -14.64 7.23
N ARG A 29 -13.60 -15.35 6.20
CA ARG A 29 -12.27 -15.10 5.59
C ARG A 29 -12.25 -13.91 4.63
N ILE A 30 -13.41 -13.55 4.08
CA ILE A 30 -13.54 -12.47 3.10
C ILE A 30 -14.36 -11.34 3.73
N TYR A 31 -13.70 -10.22 3.97
CA TYR A 31 -14.31 -8.97 4.41
C TYR A 31 -14.64 -8.14 3.17
N LYS A 32 -15.84 -7.56 3.13
CA LYS A 32 -16.27 -6.63 2.09
C LYS A 32 -16.59 -5.29 2.74
N SER A 33 -16.41 -4.22 1.98
CA SER A 33 -16.90 -2.89 2.38
C SER A 33 -18.40 -2.95 2.66
N ALA A 34 -18.87 -2.18 3.65
CA ALA A 34 -20.30 -1.97 3.90
C ALA A 34 -20.95 -1.07 2.82
N TYR A 35 -20.13 -0.38 2.02
CA TYR A 35 -20.59 0.48 0.94
C TYR A 35 -20.78 -0.30 -0.37
N PRO A 36 -21.77 0.07 -1.19
CA PRO A 36 -21.99 -0.58 -2.48
C PRO A 36 -20.76 -0.41 -3.39
N PRO A 37 -20.48 -1.39 -4.27
CA PRO A 37 -19.42 -1.25 -5.26
C PRO A 37 -19.63 0.00 -6.13
N ILE A 38 -18.57 0.79 -6.28
CA ILE A 38 -18.59 1.97 -7.14
C ILE A 38 -18.31 1.49 -8.59
N PRO A 39 -19.11 1.89 -9.59
CA PRO A 39 -18.85 1.56 -10.98
C PRO A 39 -17.49 2.15 -11.40
N ALA A 40 -16.56 1.29 -11.77
CA ALA A 40 -15.26 1.69 -12.27
C ALA A 40 -15.26 1.69 -13.80
N THR A 41 -15.36 2.87 -14.39
CA THR A 41 -15.02 3.03 -15.81
C THR A 41 -13.49 3.06 -15.92
N PRO A 42 -12.88 2.24 -16.79
CA PRO A 42 -11.43 2.27 -16.97
C PRO A 42 -10.98 3.67 -17.43
N VAL A 43 -10.23 4.36 -16.58
CA VAL A 43 -9.60 5.65 -16.87
C VAL A 43 -8.14 5.59 -16.43
N THR A 44 -7.28 6.32 -17.11
CA THR A 44 -5.88 6.42 -16.69
C THR A 44 -5.76 7.38 -15.52
N THR A 45 -4.74 7.18 -14.67
CA THR A 45 -4.44 8.13 -13.59
C THR A 45 -4.23 9.54 -14.14
N TRP A 46 -3.63 9.67 -15.33
CA TRP A 46 -3.47 10.96 -15.99
C TRP A 46 -4.82 11.60 -16.32
N GLN A 47 -5.80 10.86 -16.83
CA GLN A 47 -7.15 11.40 -17.09
C GLN A 47 -7.84 11.91 -15.83
N LEU A 48 -7.63 11.25 -14.68
CA LEU A 48 -8.15 11.75 -13.40
C LEU A 48 -7.51 13.08 -13.00
N VAL A 49 -6.19 13.24 -13.22
CA VAL A 49 -5.49 14.51 -12.99
C VAL A 49 -6.03 15.61 -13.92
N GLN A 50 -6.18 15.33 -15.21
CA GLN A 50 -6.74 16.29 -16.17
C GLN A 50 -8.19 16.69 -15.82
N GLN A 51 -8.99 15.74 -15.34
CA GLN A 51 -10.35 16.04 -14.90
C GLN A 51 -10.34 16.94 -13.66
N ALA A 52 -9.47 16.67 -12.69
CA ALA A 52 -9.31 17.53 -11.51
C ALA A 52 -8.85 18.95 -11.90
N ALA A 53 -7.90 19.06 -12.83
CA ALA A 53 -7.44 20.35 -13.35
C ALA A 53 -8.53 21.16 -14.06
N LYS A 54 -9.45 20.49 -14.76
CA LYS A 54 -10.61 21.17 -15.35
C LYS A 54 -11.63 21.67 -14.32
N ILE A 55 -11.88 20.88 -13.27
CA ILE A 55 -12.92 21.20 -12.28
C ILE A 55 -12.41 22.20 -11.23
N PHE A 56 -11.14 22.07 -10.83
CA PHE A 56 -10.53 22.79 -9.71
C PHE A 56 -9.32 23.63 -10.13
N ALA A 57 -9.34 24.17 -11.37
CA ALA A 57 -8.19 24.81 -12.02
C ALA A 57 -7.35 25.69 -11.09
N ASP A 58 -7.98 26.68 -10.44
CA ASP A 58 -7.31 27.66 -9.59
C ASP A 58 -7.16 27.23 -8.11
N ALA A 59 -7.68 26.06 -7.74
CA ALA A 59 -7.54 25.54 -6.39
C ALA A 59 -6.13 24.97 -6.16
N PRO A 60 -5.60 25.06 -4.93
CA PRO A 60 -4.28 24.50 -4.62
C PRO A 60 -4.30 22.96 -4.73
N ALA A 61 -3.42 22.41 -5.56
CA ALA A 61 -3.23 20.97 -5.74
C ALA A 61 -2.08 20.43 -4.89
N LEU A 62 -0.97 21.19 -4.84
CA LEU A 62 0.21 20.87 -4.05
C LEU A 62 0.58 22.06 -3.18
N ILE A 63 0.89 21.79 -1.91
CA ILE A 63 1.34 22.82 -0.95
C ILE A 63 2.69 22.38 -0.40
N CYS A 64 3.70 23.24 -0.56
CA CYS A 64 4.99 23.03 0.08
C CYS A 64 4.88 23.42 1.57
N GLY A 65 5.00 22.44 2.47
CA GLY A 65 4.88 22.68 3.91
C GLY A 65 5.94 23.62 4.51
N ILE A 66 7.08 23.83 3.84
CA ILE A 66 8.17 24.69 4.32
C ILE A 66 8.02 26.13 3.80
N SER A 67 7.80 26.27 2.48
CA SER A 67 7.75 27.60 1.85
C SER A 67 6.35 28.21 1.80
N HIS A 68 5.32 27.43 2.13
CA HIS A 68 3.91 27.75 1.95
C HIS A 68 3.50 28.14 0.52
N LYS A 69 4.39 27.93 -0.46
CA LYS A 69 4.05 28.06 -1.87
C LYS A 69 3.09 26.95 -2.25
N HIS A 70 2.08 27.32 -3.04
CA HIS A 70 1.14 26.39 -3.64
C HIS A 70 1.37 26.31 -5.13
N VAL A 71 1.02 25.15 -5.70
CA VAL A 71 0.85 24.93 -7.13
C VAL A 71 -0.63 24.59 -7.31
N THR A 72 -1.30 25.31 -8.19
CA THR A 72 -2.71 25.07 -8.54
C THR A 72 -2.86 23.81 -9.39
N TYR A 73 -4.08 23.31 -9.57
CA TYR A 73 -4.27 22.14 -10.42
C TYR A 73 -3.90 22.40 -11.89
N CYS A 74 -4.17 23.60 -12.43
CA CYS A 74 -3.79 23.93 -13.80
C CYS A 74 -2.26 24.03 -13.96
N GLU A 75 -1.57 24.71 -13.05
CA GLU A 75 -0.10 24.81 -13.05
C GLU A 75 0.57 23.45 -12.89
N PHE A 76 -0.04 22.55 -12.12
CA PHE A 76 0.44 21.18 -11.98
C PHE A 76 0.33 20.41 -13.30
N GLU A 77 -0.81 20.49 -14.00
CA GLU A 77 -0.98 19.87 -15.33
C GLU A 77 0.07 20.39 -16.32
N ASP A 78 0.24 21.71 -16.41
CA ASP A 78 1.22 22.35 -17.28
C ASP A 78 2.64 21.88 -16.99
N THR A 79 3.01 21.80 -15.71
CA THR A 79 4.33 21.34 -15.28
C THR A 79 4.56 19.88 -15.66
N VAL A 80 3.57 19.00 -15.48
CA VAL A 80 3.69 17.59 -15.87
C VAL A 80 3.83 17.45 -17.38
N LEU A 81 3.07 18.21 -18.17
CA LEU A 81 3.20 18.24 -19.63
C LEU A 81 4.58 18.71 -20.06
N GLN A 82 5.13 19.75 -19.43
CA GLN A 82 6.47 20.24 -19.72
C GLN A 82 7.54 19.18 -19.41
N VAL A 83 7.43 18.48 -18.27
CA VAL A 83 8.34 17.38 -17.91
C VAL A 83 8.21 16.24 -18.91
N ALA A 84 6.99 15.81 -19.26
CA ALA A 84 6.77 14.74 -20.23
C ALA A 84 7.36 15.07 -21.61
N THR A 85 7.17 16.29 -22.10
CA THR A 85 7.79 16.78 -23.35
C THR A 85 9.31 16.70 -23.27
N SER A 86 9.90 17.22 -22.17
CA SER A 86 11.36 17.19 -22.01
C SER A 86 11.93 15.78 -21.93
N LEU A 87 11.19 14.79 -21.42
CA LEU A 87 11.60 13.39 -21.41
C LEU A 87 11.51 12.79 -22.81
N SER A 88 10.45 13.11 -23.56
CA SER A 88 10.29 12.69 -24.95
C SER A 88 11.41 13.23 -25.83
N GLU A 89 11.81 14.50 -25.65
CA GLU A 89 12.97 15.10 -26.34
C GLU A 89 14.29 14.38 -26.04
N ARG A 90 14.39 13.75 -24.87
CA ARG A 90 15.54 12.92 -24.46
C ARG A 90 15.42 11.46 -24.92
N GLY A 91 14.42 11.15 -25.72
CA GLY A 91 14.21 9.82 -26.31
C GLY A 91 13.45 8.85 -25.42
N VAL A 92 12.86 9.29 -24.31
CA VAL A 92 12.02 8.43 -23.47
C VAL A 92 10.66 8.21 -24.15
N ALA A 93 10.31 6.95 -24.37
CA ALA A 93 9.07 6.53 -24.99
C ALA A 93 8.17 5.76 -24.00
N LYS A 94 6.92 5.52 -24.42
CA LYS A 94 5.98 4.70 -23.66
C LYS A 94 6.55 3.28 -23.50
N GLY A 95 6.65 2.83 -22.26
CA GLY A 95 7.20 1.51 -21.92
C GLY A 95 8.63 1.55 -21.39
N ASP A 96 9.32 2.70 -21.53
CA ASP A 96 10.65 2.89 -20.98
C ASP A 96 10.60 3.16 -19.47
N ALA A 97 11.59 2.63 -18.76
CA ALA A 97 11.79 2.91 -17.35
C ALA A 97 12.68 4.14 -17.18
N SER A 98 12.22 5.11 -16.37
CA SER A 98 13.02 6.26 -15.96
C SER A 98 13.21 6.23 -14.45
N LEU A 99 14.46 6.29 -14.01
CA LEU A 99 14.80 6.35 -12.59
C LEU A 99 14.95 7.81 -12.16
N TYR A 100 14.23 8.19 -11.10
CA TYR A 100 14.38 9.50 -10.47
C TYR A 100 14.96 9.34 -9.08
N LEU A 101 16.04 10.05 -8.79
CA LEU A 101 16.56 10.15 -7.43
C LEU A 101 15.64 11.10 -6.65
N ALA A 102 14.67 10.52 -5.94
CA ALA A 102 13.81 11.27 -5.04
C ALA A 102 14.68 11.93 -3.97
N LYS A 103 14.61 13.26 -3.86
CA LYS A 103 15.39 13.99 -2.86
C LYS A 103 14.77 13.89 -1.48
N PHE A 104 13.46 13.62 -1.38
CA PHE A 104 12.73 13.47 -0.13
C PHE A 104 11.59 12.47 -0.28
N VAL A 105 11.31 11.70 0.77
CA VAL A 105 10.18 10.77 0.87
C VAL A 105 9.32 11.22 2.03
N VAL A 106 8.05 11.54 1.78
CA VAL A 106 7.10 11.94 2.83
C VAL A 106 6.00 10.89 2.91
N THR A 107 5.84 10.25 4.06
CA THR A 107 4.83 9.21 4.27
C THR A 107 4.00 9.43 5.52
N HIS A 108 2.83 8.79 5.61
CA HIS A 108 2.06 8.80 6.85
C HIS A 108 2.72 7.87 7.88
N ASP A 109 2.61 8.20 9.17
CA ASP A 109 3.20 7.44 10.29
C ASP A 109 2.85 5.94 10.22
N SER A 110 1.61 5.62 9.82
CA SER A 110 1.15 4.23 9.67
C SER A 110 1.90 3.39 8.62
N VAL A 111 2.66 4.02 7.73
CA VAL A 111 3.42 3.35 6.66
C VAL A 111 4.91 3.70 6.70
N GLU A 112 5.38 4.37 7.75
CA GLU A 112 6.77 4.80 7.92
C GLU A 112 7.76 3.64 7.81
N ASN A 113 7.52 2.52 8.49
CA ASN A 113 8.45 1.39 8.50
C ASN A 113 8.62 0.81 7.09
N ALA A 114 7.51 0.65 6.36
CA ALA A 114 7.53 0.13 5.00
C ALA A 114 8.23 1.10 4.04
N ALA A 115 7.98 2.40 4.20
CA ALA A 115 8.63 3.45 3.41
C ALA A 115 10.13 3.54 3.68
N THR A 116 10.52 3.38 4.95
CA THR A 116 11.92 3.40 5.38
C THR A 116 12.70 2.21 4.83
N ASP A 117 12.10 1.03 4.81
CA ASP A 117 12.76 -0.16 4.26
C ASP A 117 12.90 -0.09 2.74
N ALA A 118 11.90 0.47 2.04
CA ALA A 118 12.01 0.77 0.60
C ALA A 118 13.04 1.87 0.30
N ALA A 119 13.16 2.88 1.15
CA ALA A 119 14.15 3.94 0.99
C ALA A 119 15.60 3.43 1.16
N LYS A 120 15.81 2.49 2.10
CA LYS A 120 17.11 1.82 2.28
C LYS A 120 17.52 0.99 1.06
N SER A 121 16.58 0.28 0.42
CA SER A 121 16.90 -0.51 -0.77
C SER A 121 17.32 0.36 -1.96
N GLU A 122 16.80 1.59 -2.04
CA GLU A 122 17.09 2.55 -3.10
C GLU A 122 18.20 3.56 -2.74
N SER A 123 18.96 3.32 -1.65
CA SER A 123 20.03 4.20 -1.17
C SER A 123 19.62 5.65 -0.91
N ILE A 124 18.35 5.88 -0.54
CA ILE A 124 17.87 7.21 -0.16
C ILE A 124 18.34 7.51 1.28
N PRO A 125 19.04 8.63 1.52
CA PRO A 125 19.48 9.01 2.85
C PRO A 125 18.32 9.15 3.84
N THR A 126 18.44 8.53 5.02
CA THR A 126 17.39 8.51 6.06
C THR A 126 17.05 9.90 6.60
N ASP A 127 17.95 10.88 6.50
CA ASP A 127 17.73 12.29 6.86
C ASP A 127 16.70 12.99 5.93
N ARG A 128 16.25 12.30 4.89
CA ARG A 128 15.30 12.81 3.89
C ARG A 128 13.98 12.05 3.85
N ILE A 129 13.72 11.23 4.86
CA ILE A 129 12.46 10.53 5.07
C ILE A 129 11.71 11.27 6.17
N PHE A 130 10.53 11.78 5.85
CA PHE A 130 9.68 12.50 6.79
C PHE A 130 8.36 11.77 6.95
N SER A 131 8.01 11.46 8.18
CA SER A 131 6.72 10.87 8.52
C SER A 131 5.77 11.94 9.03
N VAL A 132 4.53 11.92 8.57
CA VAL A 132 3.46 12.84 8.98
C VAL A 132 2.40 12.05 9.75
N GLY A 133 2.17 12.44 11.01
CA GLY A 133 1.05 11.98 11.86
C GLY A 133 1.06 12.71 13.21
N SER A 134 -0.02 12.94 13.95
CA SER A 134 -1.45 13.02 13.62
C SER A 134 -1.90 14.49 13.69
N SER A 135 -3.01 14.88 13.03
CA SER A 135 -3.84 15.99 13.54
C SER A 135 -5.15 15.42 14.09
N PRO A 136 -5.33 15.30 15.41
CA PRO A 136 -6.64 15.11 16.01
C PRO A 136 -7.33 16.49 16.08
N SER A 137 -8.00 16.88 15.00
CA SER A 137 -9.03 17.93 15.12
C SER A 137 -10.32 17.20 15.48
N GLY A 138 -10.70 17.29 16.75
CA GLY A 138 -11.94 16.71 17.26
C GLY A 138 -13.13 17.09 16.41
N ILE A 139 -13.95 16.10 16.08
CA ILE A 139 -15.38 16.33 15.88
C ILE A 139 -15.87 16.83 17.24
N GLN A 140 -16.21 18.12 17.32
CA GLN A 140 -17.04 18.66 18.39
C GLN A 140 -18.39 19.06 17.78
#